data_AF-A0AA42L7W7-F1
#
_entry.id   AF-A0AA42L7W7-F1
#
_cell.length_a   1.000
_cell.length_b   1.000
_cell.length_c   1.000
_cell.angle_alpha   90.00
_cell.angle_beta   90.00
_cell.angle_gamma   90.00
#
_symmetry.space_group_name_H-M   'P 1'
#
loop_
_entity.id
_entity.type
_entity.pdbx_description
1 polymer ?
#
loop_
_entity_poly.entity_id
_entity_poly.type
_entity_poly.pdbx_seq_one_letter_code
_entity_poly.pdbx_strand_id
1 'polypeptide(L)' 'MTGAELRMQKRYRSYVQKHGRCSVCQFRTLGPAGFHCKGWPDRTGTCDTDRKLPVFRFDDAVLEGMRDAQQ' A
#
# COMPACT_ATOMS: atom_id res chain seq x y z
N MET A 1 5.21 -10.63 -19.81
CA MET A 1 4.88 -9.34 -19.17
C MET A 1 4.80 -8.28 -20.26
N THR A 2 3.65 -7.65 -20.45
CA THR A 2 3.39 -6.66 -21.51
C THR A 2 4.06 -5.32 -21.20
N GLY A 3 4.16 -4.44 -22.21
CA GLY A 3 4.67 -3.08 -22.00
C GLY A 3 3.84 -2.25 -21.02
N ALA A 4 2.53 -2.51 -20.94
CA ALA A 4 1.64 -1.86 -19.97
C ALA A 4 1.92 -2.32 -18.53
N GLU A 5 2.14 -3.62 -18.33
CA GLU A 5 2.49 -4.19 -17.03
C GLU A 5 3.84 -3.65 -16.52
N LEU A 6 4.83 -3.51 -17.39
CA LEU A 6 6.13 -2.88 -17.04
C LEU A 6 5.98 -1.43 -16.57
N ARG A 7 5.12 -0.63 -17.22
CA ARG A 7 4.85 0.75 -16.81
C ARG A 7 4.13 0.79 -15.46
N MET A 8 3.12 -0.04 -15.27
CA MET A 8 2.41 -0.18 -13.98
C MET A 8 3.39 -0.55 -12.86
N GLN A 9 4.28 -1.52 -13.09
CA GLN A 9 5.28 -1.93 -12.10
C GLN A 9 6.23 -0.79 -11.71
N LYS A 10 6.69 0.01 -12.69
CA LYS A 10 7.53 1.19 -12.42
C LYS A 10 6.78 2.23 -11.59
N ARG A 11 5.52 2.51 -11.93
CA ARG A 11 4.65 3.43 -11.16
C ARG A 11 4.46 2.96 -9.73
N TYR A 12 4.13 1.69 -9.55
CA TYR A 12 4.00 1.07 -8.24
C TYR A 12 5.27 1.21 -7.40
N ARG A 13 6.44 0.88 -7.96
CA ARG A 13 7.74 1.00 -7.25
C ARG A 13 8.02 2.43 -6.82
N SER A 14 7.82 3.40 -7.70
CA SER A 14 8.01 4.82 -7.39
C SER A 14 7.05 5.29 -6.28
N TYR A 15 5.77 4.91 -6.37
CA TYR A 15 4.77 5.27 -5.37
C TYR A 15 5.08 4.71 -3.98
N VAL A 16 5.43 3.42 -3.90
CA VAL A 16 5.80 2.77 -2.64
C VAL A 16 7.09 3.34 -2.05
N GLN A 17 8.06 3.73 -2.88
CA GLN A 17 9.27 4.38 -2.40
C GLN A 17 8.98 5.73 -1.73
N LYS A 18 8.02 6.49 -2.28
CA LYS A 18 7.64 7.81 -1.77
C LYS A 18 6.70 7.74 -0.56
N HIS A 19 5.74 6.82 -0.59
CA HIS A 19 4.61 6.80 0.37
C HIS A 19 4.63 5.61 1.33
N GLY A 20 5.53 4.63 1.13
CA GLY A 20 5.57 3.39 1.90
C GLY A 20 4.52 2.37 1.45
N ARG A 21 4.72 1.09 1.80
CA ARG A 21 3.84 -0.01 1.36
C ARG A 21 2.40 0.12 1.87
N CYS A 22 2.19 0.72 3.05
CA CYS A 22 0.83 0.88 3.60
C CYS A 22 -0.04 1.85 2.80
N SER A 23 0.54 2.73 1.97
CA SER A 23 -0.20 3.66 1.11
C SER A 23 -1.05 2.97 0.03
N VAL A 24 -0.76 1.69 -0.28
CA VAL A 24 -1.50 0.87 -1.25
C VAL A 24 -2.35 -0.21 -0.56
N CYS A 25 -2.47 -0.17 0.77
CA CYS A 25 -3.25 -1.12 1.55
C CYS A 25 -4.73 -0.71 1.56
N GLN A 26 -5.65 -1.66 1.45
CA GLN A 26 -7.10 -1.40 1.58
C GLN A 26 -7.49 -0.91 2.98
N PHE A 27 -6.68 -1.25 4.00
CA PHE A 27 -6.96 -0.88 5.40
C PHE A 27 -6.37 0.48 5.80
N ARG A 28 -5.76 1.22 4.86
CA ARG A 28 -4.99 2.45 5.16
C ARG A 28 -5.80 3.57 5.80
N THR A 29 -7.12 3.61 5.58
CA THR A 29 -8.03 4.66 6.06
C THR A 29 -8.96 4.21 7.18
N LEU A 30 -8.96 2.93 7.53
CA LEU A 30 -9.83 2.44 8.59
C LEU A 30 -9.18 2.79 9.96
N GLY A 31 -10.01 3.04 10.98
CA GLY A 31 -9.58 3.29 12.37
C GLY A 31 -9.51 4.77 12.80
N PRO A 32 -9.58 5.07 14.12
CA PRO A 32 -9.68 6.45 14.65
C PRO A 32 -8.49 7.37 14.33
N ALA A 33 -7.33 6.80 13.98
CA ALA A 33 -6.11 7.54 13.64
C ALA A 33 -5.54 7.15 12.26
N GLY A 34 -6.25 6.31 11.49
CA GLY A 34 -5.73 5.63 10.30
C GLY A 34 -4.74 4.51 10.66
N PHE A 35 -4.98 3.28 10.19
CA PHE A 35 -4.09 2.14 10.44
C PHE A 35 -2.82 2.22 9.56
N HIS A 36 -1.86 3.04 9.98
CA HIS A 36 -0.52 3.04 9.42
C HIS A 36 0.47 2.53 10.47
N CYS A 37 1.27 1.51 10.16
CA CYS A 37 2.26 0.96 11.10
C CYS A 37 3.23 2.04 11.64
N LYS A 38 3.52 3.06 10.82
CA LYS A 38 4.32 4.25 11.19
C LYS A 38 3.71 5.09 12.31
N GLY A 39 2.39 5.00 12.55
CA GLY A 39 1.72 5.75 13.61
C GLY A 39 1.93 5.17 15.01
N TRP A 40 2.51 3.98 15.13
CA TRP A 40 2.74 3.28 16.40
C TRP A 40 4.25 3.18 16.64
N PRO A 41 4.90 4.20 17.22
CA PRO A 41 6.35 4.25 17.37
C PRO A 41 6.90 3.09 18.22
N ASP A 42 6.10 2.58 19.16
CA ASP A 42 6.48 1.45 20.04
C ASP A 42 6.27 0.08 19.38
N ARG A 43 5.70 0.04 18.17
CA ARG A 43 5.39 -1.21 17.46
C ARG A 43 6.63 -1.73 16.74
N THR A 44 7.11 -2.89 17.17
CA THR A 44 8.25 -3.60 16.57
C THR A 44 7.83 -4.60 15.47
N GLY A 45 6.52 -4.78 15.25
CA GLY A 45 5.95 -5.77 14.32
C GLY A 45 5.34 -5.19 13.04
N THR A 46 5.25 -6.05 12.03
CA THR A 46 4.51 -5.81 10.78
C THR A 46 3.12 -6.49 10.84
N CYS A 47 2.18 -6.08 9.99
CA CYS A 47 0.79 -6.56 10.04
C CYS A 47 0.64 -8.08 9.81
N ASP A 48 1.62 -8.69 9.16
CA ASP A 48 1.73 -10.14 8.94
C ASP A 48 2.38 -10.88 10.12
N THR A 49 3.10 -10.20 11.01
CA THR A 49 3.89 -10.85 12.07
C THR A 49 3.29 -10.72 13.46
N ASP A 50 2.65 -9.59 13.81
CA ASP A 50 2.18 -9.35 15.18
C ASP A 50 0.67 -9.57 15.42
N ARG A 51 -0.09 -9.79 14.34
CA ARG A 51 -1.56 -9.99 14.36
C ARG A 51 -2.35 -8.87 15.04
N LYS A 52 -1.76 -7.69 15.23
CA LYS A 52 -2.41 -6.52 15.85
C LYS A 52 -3.24 -5.72 14.85
N LEU A 53 -2.93 -5.86 13.56
CA LEU A 53 -3.64 -5.26 12.45
C LEU A 53 -4.09 -6.34 11.47
N PRO A 54 -5.13 -6.08 10.65
CA PRO A 54 -5.46 -6.93 9.53
C PRO A 54 -4.23 -7.11 8.62
N VAL A 55 -4.05 -8.35 8.15
CA VAL A 55 -2.99 -8.69 7.21
C VAL A 55 -3.10 -7.78 5.98
N PHE A 56 -1.95 -7.31 5.49
CA PHE A 56 -1.89 -6.46 4.31
C PHE A 56 -2.70 -7.05 3.15
N ARG A 57 -3.55 -6.23 2.55
CA ARG A 57 -4.22 -6.52 1.28
C ARG A 57 -4.14 -5.30 0.39
N PHE A 58 -3.87 -5.53 -0.89
CA PHE A 58 -3.88 -4.47 -1.88
C PHE A 58 -5.25 -3.83 -1.97
N ASP A 59 -5.27 -2.51 -2.11
CA ASP A 59 -6.46 -1.79 -2.52
C ASP A 59 -6.59 -1.82 -4.04
N ASP A 60 -7.66 -2.43 -4.53
CA ASP A 60 -7.94 -2.56 -5.95
C ASP A 60 -8.12 -1.20 -6.63
N ALA A 61 -8.68 -0.19 -5.96
CA ALA A 61 -8.83 1.15 -6.51
C ALA A 61 -7.47 1.83 -6.76
N VAL A 62 -6.49 1.55 -5.89
CA VAL A 62 -5.12 2.05 -6.09
C VAL A 62 -4.43 1.32 -7.24
N LEU A 63 -4.65 0.01 -7.36
CA LEU A 63 -4.12 -0.76 -8.49
C LEU A 63 -4.74 -0.33 -9.82
N GLU A 64 -6.03 -0.04 -9.85
CA GLU A 64 -6.75 0.49 -11.02
C GLU A 64 -6.22 1.87 -11.43
N GLY A 65 -6.07 2.78 -10.47
CA GLY A 65 -5.45 4.09 -10.73
C GLY A 65 -4.01 3.99 -11.28
N MET A 66 -3.25 2.95 -10.92
CA MET A 66 -1.90 2.71 -11.46
C MET A 66 -1.91 2.11 -12.87
N ARG A 67 -3.00 1.43 -13.27
CA ARG A 67 -3.19 0.92 -14.64
C ARG A 67 -3.56 2.08 -15.57
N ASP A 68 -4.54 2.88 -15.15
CA ASP A 68 -5.20 3.88 -15.99
C ASP A 68 -4.64 5.30 -15.87
N ALA A 69 -3.58 5.52 -15.09
CA ALA A 69 -2.80 6.76 -15.13
C ALA A 69 -2.08 6.89 -16.50
N GLN A 70 -2.85 7.11 -17.55
CA GLN A 70 -2.47 7.66 -18.84
C GLN A 70 -3.17 9.01 -18.95
N GLN A 71 -2.56 10.03 -18.34
CA GLN A 71 -2.72 11.42 -18.76
C GLN A 71 -1.34 12.06 -18.72
#